data_AF-A0A7S7NW55-F1
#
_entry.id   AF-A0A7S7NW55-F1
#
_cell.length_a   1.000
_cell.length_b   1.000
_cell.length_c   1.000
_cell.angle_alpha   90.00
_cell.angle_beta   90.00
_cell.angle_gamma   90.00
#
_symmetry.space_group_name_H-M   'P 1'
#
loop_
_entity.id
_entity.type
_entity.pdbx_description
1 polymer ?
#
loop_
_entity_poly.entity_id
_entity_poly.type
_entity_poly.pdbx_seq_one_letter_code
_entity_poly.pdbx_strand_id
1 'polypeptide(L)'
;MTQEMGRCAEEIRTCWQESEVALQRGDTDGANRAFGHAFEVVDTFPAIEEDDVRVLQFLCVLTWVKVSASLEVTGQEEEAHEARLQVFSLLDEMYTANPTTAGHIWPTSDFMRGFESEEAVDLVGRLYLLCSKAGRADSILWGRLFMDLDLRIHGDNPPTVN
;
A
#
# COMPACT_ATOMS: atom_id res chain seq x y z
N MET A 1 13.95 8.56 -6.28
CA MET A 1 13.01 9.12 -5.30
C MET A 1 13.50 10.46 -4.82
N THR A 2 12.66 11.47 -4.94
CA THR A 2 12.91 12.82 -4.45
C THR A 2 12.74 12.91 -2.92
N GLN A 3 13.35 13.90 -2.29
CA GLN A 3 13.14 14.15 -0.86
C GLN A 3 11.66 14.47 -0.55
N GLU A 4 10.97 15.09 -1.50
CA GLU A 4 9.56 15.46 -1.40
C GLU A 4 8.66 14.22 -1.41
N MET A 5 8.91 13.25 -2.29
CA MET A 5 8.18 11.98 -2.29
C MET A 5 8.41 11.18 -0.99
N GLY A 6 9.63 11.24 -0.44
CA GLY A 6 9.91 10.66 0.88
C GLY A 6 9.05 11.25 2.01
N ARG A 7 8.83 12.58 2.00
CA ARG A 7 7.94 13.25 2.97
C ARG A 7 6.47 12.90 2.73
N CYS A 8 6.04 12.91 1.47
CA CYS A 8 4.67 12.54 1.10
C CYS A 8 4.27 11.17 1.63
N ALA A 9 5.14 10.16 1.51
CA ALA A 9 4.79 8.85 2.04
C ALA A 9 4.85 8.77 3.57
N GLU A 10 5.73 9.52 4.23
CA GLU A 10 5.74 9.60 5.70
C GLU A 10 4.44 10.22 6.23
N GLU A 11 3.91 11.21 5.52
CA GLU A 11 2.60 11.80 5.82
C GLU A 11 1.47 10.77 5.64
N ILE A 12 1.47 10.02 4.53
CA ILE A 12 0.51 8.93 4.30
C ILE A 12 0.59 7.85 5.40
N ARG A 13 1.79 7.47 5.85
CA ARG A 13 1.96 6.54 6.98
C ARG A 13 1.42 7.11 8.28
N THR A 14 1.65 8.40 8.52
CA THR A 14 1.10 9.06 9.70
C THR A 14 -0.42 8.96 9.69
N CYS A 15 -1.07 9.19 8.54
CA CYS A 15 -2.51 8.99 8.38
C CYS A 15 -2.94 7.54 8.64
N TRP A 16 -2.16 6.55 8.19
CA TRP A 16 -2.44 5.14 8.47
C TRP A 16 -2.37 4.82 9.97
N GLN A 17 -1.37 5.33 10.68
CA GLN A 17 -1.24 5.14 12.12
C GLN A 17 -2.37 5.85 12.89
N GLU A 18 -2.70 7.07 12.51
CA GLU A 18 -3.80 7.83 13.10
C GLU A 18 -5.14 7.12 12.92
N SER A 19 -5.39 6.53 11.74
CA SER A 19 -6.62 5.78 11.51
C SER A 19 -6.72 4.55 12.40
N GLU A 20 -5.63 3.81 12.57
CA GLU A 20 -5.58 2.66 13.45
C GLU A 20 -5.79 3.04 14.93
N VAL A 21 -5.14 4.12 15.39
CA VAL A 21 -5.35 4.64 16.76
C VAL A 21 -6.80 5.07 16.98
N ALA A 22 -7.45 5.67 15.98
CA ALA A 22 -8.85 6.04 16.06
C ALA A 22 -9.76 4.80 16.15
N LEU A 23 -9.53 3.78 15.32
CA LEU A 23 -10.28 2.53 15.33
C LEU A 23 -10.13 1.77 16.66
N GLN A 24 -8.93 1.71 17.24
CA GLN A 24 -8.71 1.11 18.56
C GLN A 24 -9.53 1.78 19.67
N ARG A 25 -9.91 3.05 19.48
CA ARG A 25 -10.76 3.81 20.41
C ARG A 25 -12.24 3.76 20.03
N GLY A 26 -12.61 3.07 18.95
CA GLY A 26 -13.97 3.04 18.41
C GLY A 26 -14.38 4.35 17.71
N ASP A 27 -13.42 5.22 17.36
CA ASP A 27 -13.66 6.49 16.66
C ASP A 27 -13.60 6.27 15.14
N THR A 28 -14.74 5.85 14.56
CA THR A 28 -14.87 5.64 13.10
C THR A 28 -14.72 6.94 12.32
N ASP A 29 -15.19 8.07 12.86
CA ASP A 29 -15.09 9.37 12.20
C ASP A 29 -13.63 9.85 12.17
N GLY A 30 -12.88 9.62 13.23
CA GLY A 30 -11.43 9.85 13.29
C GLY A 30 -10.68 9.03 12.25
N ALA A 31 -11.01 7.75 12.11
CA ALA A 31 -10.41 6.89 11.11
C ALA A 31 -10.71 7.37 9.68
N ASN A 32 -11.97 7.74 9.40
CA ASN A 32 -12.38 8.26 8.10
C ASN A 32 -11.68 9.59 7.75
N ARG A 33 -11.51 10.50 8.73
CA ARG A 33 -10.76 11.74 8.51
C ARG A 33 -9.30 11.45 8.15
N ALA A 34 -8.65 10.53 8.86
CA ALA A 34 -7.26 10.16 8.59
C ALA A 34 -7.10 9.53 7.19
N PHE A 35 -8.01 8.63 6.79
CA PHE A 35 -8.01 8.10 5.42
C PHE A 35 -8.29 9.17 4.36
N GLY A 36 -9.25 10.07 4.61
CA GLY A 36 -9.52 11.20 3.73
C GLY A 36 -8.28 12.06 3.51
N HIS A 37 -7.54 12.36 4.58
CA HIS A 37 -6.30 13.11 4.50
C HIS A 37 -5.21 12.37 3.70
N ALA A 38 -5.06 11.05 3.87
CA ALA A 38 -4.13 10.26 3.05
C ALA A 38 -4.43 10.40 1.54
N PHE A 39 -5.71 10.40 1.15
CA PHE A 39 -6.08 10.60 -0.25
C PHE A 39 -5.87 12.04 -0.73
N GLU A 40 -6.08 13.04 0.12
CA GLU A 40 -5.74 14.44 -0.21
C GLU A 40 -4.24 14.63 -0.45
N VAL A 41 -3.40 13.98 0.37
CA VAL A 41 -1.93 13.99 0.18
C VAL A 41 -1.57 13.37 -1.16
N VAL A 42 -2.19 12.23 -1.50
CA VAL A 42 -2.00 11.57 -2.81
C VAL A 42 -2.43 12.49 -3.96
N ASP A 43 -3.60 13.13 -3.88
CA ASP A 43 -4.17 13.91 -4.98
C ASP A 43 -3.46 15.25 -5.21
N THR A 44 -2.87 15.82 -4.16
CA THR A 44 -2.22 17.14 -4.22
C THR A 44 -0.71 17.08 -4.44
N PHE A 45 -0.09 15.89 -4.37
CA PHE A 45 1.34 15.74 -4.56
C PHE A 45 1.73 16.03 -6.03
N PRO A 46 2.64 16.98 -6.30
CA PRO A 46 3.03 17.34 -7.66
C PRO A 46 4.05 16.34 -8.21
N ALA A 47 3.62 15.10 -8.46
CA ALA A 47 4.48 14.06 -9.05
C ALA A 47 4.88 14.44 -10.48
N ILE A 48 6.13 14.85 -10.67
CA ILE A 48 6.69 15.21 -11.98
C ILE A 48 7.51 14.06 -12.56
N GLU A 49 8.22 13.30 -11.72
CA GLU A 49 9.03 12.17 -12.14
C GLU A 49 8.19 10.89 -12.25
N GLU A 50 8.44 10.08 -13.29
CA GLU A 50 7.68 8.85 -13.55
C GLU A 50 7.73 7.86 -12.38
N ASP A 51 8.88 7.75 -11.70
CA ASP A 51 9.04 6.91 -10.52
C ASP A 51 8.21 7.43 -9.34
N ASP A 52 8.14 8.74 -9.13
CA ASP A 52 7.33 9.34 -8.07
C ASP A 52 5.83 9.13 -8.35
N VAL A 53 5.38 9.22 -9.61
CA VAL A 53 4.00 8.88 -10.01
C VAL A 53 3.67 7.43 -9.67
N ARG A 54 4.56 6.49 -9.99
CA ARG A 54 4.35 5.06 -9.73
C ARG A 54 4.30 4.75 -8.24
N VAL A 55 5.19 5.35 -7.45
CA VAL A 55 5.18 5.23 -6.00
C VAL A 55 3.86 5.75 -5.43
N LEU A 56 3.42 6.93 -5.88
CA LEU A 56 2.19 7.57 -5.41
C LEU A 56 0.95 6.70 -5.71
N GLN A 57 0.88 6.15 -6.93
CA GLN A 57 -0.16 5.18 -7.31
C GLN A 57 -0.15 3.94 -6.40
N PHE A 58 1.03 3.41 -6.10
CA PHE A 58 1.15 2.25 -5.22
C PHE A 58 0.78 2.57 -3.77
N LEU A 59 1.15 3.73 -3.25
CA LEU A 59 0.72 4.18 -1.91
C LEU A 59 -0.81 4.37 -1.84
N CYS A 60 -1.44 4.83 -2.92
CA CYS A 60 -2.89 4.88 -3.03
C CYS A 60 -3.52 3.47 -2.95
N VAL A 61 -2.95 2.49 -3.66
CA VAL A 61 -3.36 1.07 -3.56
C VAL A 61 -3.24 0.56 -2.13
N LEU A 62 -2.09 0.77 -1.46
CA LEU A 62 -1.90 0.33 -0.08
C LEU A 62 -2.86 1.01 0.90
N THR A 63 -3.19 2.29 0.66
CA THR A 63 -4.19 3.01 1.45
C THR A 63 -5.57 2.35 1.33
N TRP A 64 -5.99 1.96 0.12
CA TRP A 64 -7.24 1.22 -0.07
C TRP A 64 -7.22 -0.19 0.54
N VAL A 65 -6.08 -0.87 0.52
CA VAL A 65 -5.90 -2.14 1.26
C VAL A 65 -6.12 -1.92 2.76
N LYS A 66 -5.58 -0.84 3.32
CA LYS A 66 -5.76 -0.50 4.73
C LYS A 66 -7.20 -0.13 5.06
N VAL A 67 -7.86 0.65 4.20
CA VAL A 67 -9.30 0.98 4.33
C VAL A 67 -10.12 -0.31 4.37
N SER A 68 -9.90 -1.20 3.41
CA SER A 68 -10.61 -2.49 3.36
C SER A 68 -10.41 -3.30 4.65
N ALA A 69 -9.16 -3.46 5.11
CA ALA A 69 -8.86 -4.17 6.34
C ALA A 69 -9.53 -3.53 7.58
N SER A 70 -9.59 -2.20 7.61
CA SER A 70 -10.24 -1.46 8.69
C SER A 70 -11.75 -1.68 8.70
N LEU A 71 -12.38 -1.67 7.53
CA LEU A 71 -13.81 -1.93 7.37
C LEU A 71 -14.18 -3.35 7.81
N GLU A 72 -13.37 -4.35 7.44
CA GLU A 72 -13.53 -5.75 7.90
C GLU A 72 -13.49 -5.84 9.42
N VAL A 73 -12.51 -5.19 10.08
CA VAL A 73 -12.38 -5.20 11.55
C VAL A 73 -13.60 -4.57 12.23
N THR A 74 -14.20 -3.55 11.60
CA THR A 74 -15.42 -2.89 12.11
C THR A 74 -16.72 -3.60 11.75
N GLY A 75 -16.66 -4.71 10.99
CA GLY A 75 -17.85 -5.47 10.56
C GLY A 75 -18.63 -4.86 9.40
N GLN A 76 -18.04 -3.88 8.68
CA GLN A 76 -18.61 -3.22 7.51
C GLN A 76 -18.25 -4.00 6.24
N GLU A 77 -18.83 -5.19 6.08
CA GLU A 77 -18.43 -6.16 5.04
C GLU A 77 -18.72 -5.73 3.59
N GLU A 78 -19.81 -5.00 3.37
CA GLU A 78 -20.19 -4.51 2.04
C GLU A 78 -19.22 -3.42 1.59
N GLU A 79 -18.94 -2.45 2.46
CA GLU A 79 -17.99 -1.37 2.24
C GLU A 79 -16.56 -1.93 2.10
N ALA A 80 -16.21 -2.94 2.91
CA ALA A 80 -14.93 -3.64 2.77
C ALA A 80 -14.81 -4.31 1.39
N HIS A 81 -15.91 -4.85 0.85
CA HIS A 81 -15.94 -5.41 -0.50
C HIS A 81 -15.73 -4.35 -1.57
N GLU A 82 -16.41 -3.21 -1.47
CA GLU A 82 -16.22 -2.09 -2.39
C GLU A 82 -14.77 -1.57 -2.36
N ALA A 83 -14.18 -1.43 -1.17
CA ALA A 83 -12.77 -1.04 -1.03
C ALA A 83 -11.82 -2.04 -1.71
N ARG A 84 -12.09 -3.35 -1.64
CA ARG A 84 -11.31 -4.38 -2.37
C ARG A 84 -11.43 -4.24 -3.88
N LEU A 85 -12.63 -3.91 -4.38
CA LEU A 85 -12.83 -3.65 -5.81
C LEU A 85 -12.06 -2.40 -6.25
N GLN A 86 -12.00 -1.37 -5.40
CA GLN A 86 -11.21 -0.18 -5.69
C GLN A 86 -9.70 -0.47 -5.75
N VAL A 87 -9.19 -1.34 -4.87
CA VAL A 87 -7.81 -1.85 -4.97
C VAL A 87 -7.57 -2.46 -6.36
N PHE A 88 -8.47 -3.33 -6.83
CA PHE A 88 -8.31 -3.98 -8.13
C PHE A 88 -8.40 -3.01 -9.31
N SER A 89 -9.31 -2.03 -9.27
CA SER A 89 -9.40 -0.99 -10.31
C SER A 89 -8.07 -0.24 -10.45
N LEU A 90 -7.50 0.19 -9.32
CA LEU A 90 -6.23 0.93 -9.32
C LEU A 90 -5.06 0.07 -9.82
N LEU A 91 -5.01 -1.21 -9.45
CA LEU A 91 -4.01 -2.12 -9.99
C LEU A 91 -4.15 -2.24 -11.52
N ASP A 92 -5.36 -2.43 -12.02
CA ASP A 92 -5.61 -2.57 -13.46
C ASP A 92 -5.26 -1.27 -14.22
N GLU A 93 -5.54 -0.10 -13.63
CA GLU A 93 -5.11 1.20 -14.13
C GLU A 93 -3.58 1.33 -14.19
N MET A 94 -2.88 0.92 -13.12
CA MET A 94 -1.41 0.91 -13.07
C MET A 94 -0.80 0.03 -14.17
N TYR A 95 -1.44 -1.10 -14.51
CA TYR A 95 -1.00 -1.98 -15.60
C TYR A 95 -1.34 -1.45 -16.99
N THR A 96 -2.50 -0.82 -17.17
CA THR A 96 -2.97 -0.32 -18.47
C THR A 96 -2.31 1.00 -18.88
N ALA A 97 -1.96 1.85 -17.91
CA ALA A 97 -1.23 3.10 -18.14
C ALA A 97 0.22 2.89 -18.64
N ASN A 98 0.73 1.66 -18.58
CA ASN A 98 2.11 1.30 -18.87
C ASN A 98 2.25 0.19 -19.96
N PRO A 99 1.79 0.42 -21.21
CA PRO A 99 1.76 -0.61 -22.26
C PRO A 99 3.15 -1.01 -22.81
N THR A 100 4.18 -0.16 -22.68
CA THR A 100 5.58 -0.50 -23.01
C THR A 100 6.25 -1.39 -21.96
N THR A 101 5.64 -1.48 -20.77
CA THR A 101 6.10 -2.24 -19.61
C THR A 101 5.35 -3.57 -19.46
N ALA A 102 4.41 -3.87 -20.37
CA ALA A 102 3.67 -5.14 -20.41
C ALA A 102 4.57 -6.40 -20.58
N GLY A 103 5.88 -6.22 -20.81
CA GLY A 103 6.90 -7.26 -20.76
C GLY A 103 8.07 -7.00 -19.80
N HIS A 104 8.11 -5.85 -19.14
CA HIS A 104 9.08 -5.54 -18.10
C HIS A 104 8.42 -5.71 -16.75
N ILE A 105 8.78 -6.83 -16.11
CA ILE A 105 8.76 -7.06 -14.66
C ILE A 105 8.75 -5.70 -13.97
N TRP A 106 7.68 -5.41 -13.23
CA TRP A 106 7.61 -4.26 -12.31
C TRP A 106 9.01 -4.08 -11.72
N PRO A 107 9.60 -2.87 -11.69
CA PRO A 107 10.96 -2.73 -11.23
C PRO A 107 11.08 -3.47 -9.90
N THR A 108 12.23 -4.11 -9.71
CA THR A 108 12.67 -4.63 -8.42
C THR A 108 12.15 -3.74 -7.28
N SER A 109 11.97 -4.28 -6.08
CA SER A 109 11.51 -3.56 -4.87
C SER A 109 12.26 -2.24 -4.55
N ASP A 110 13.21 -1.83 -5.37
CA ASP A 110 13.87 -0.54 -5.44
C ASP A 110 12.93 0.66 -5.62
N PHE A 111 11.77 0.53 -6.29
CA PHE A 111 10.81 1.65 -6.31
C PHE A 111 10.23 1.91 -4.90
N MET A 112 10.22 0.89 -4.03
CA MET A 112 9.84 1.00 -2.63
C MET A 112 11.01 1.41 -1.72
N ARG A 113 12.20 1.70 -2.26
CA ARG A 113 13.37 2.04 -1.45
C ARG A 113 13.16 3.35 -0.71
N GLY A 114 13.38 3.32 0.60
CA GLY A 114 13.06 4.41 1.51
C GLY A 114 11.61 4.36 2.01
N PHE A 115 10.84 3.35 1.60
CA PHE A 115 9.50 3.11 2.12
C PHE A 115 9.34 1.91 3.04
N GLU A 116 10.42 1.19 3.30
CA GLU A 116 10.45 0.02 4.18
C GLU A 116 9.96 0.39 5.58
N SER A 117 8.86 -0.24 6.00
CA SER A 117 8.28 -0.17 7.34
C SER A 117 7.49 -1.44 7.61
N GLU A 118 7.35 -1.84 8.88
CA GLU A 118 6.55 -3.02 9.24
C GLU A 118 5.11 -2.90 8.71
N GLU A 119 4.54 -1.69 8.76
CA GLU A 119 3.23 -1.38 8.21
C GLU A 119 3.16 -1.57 6.69
N ALA A 120 4.15 -1.09 5.94
CA ALA A 120 4.20 -1.32 4.49
C ALA A 120 4.31 -2.82 4.16
N VAL A 121 5.10 -3.58 4.94
CA VAL A 121 5.23 -5.04 4.76
C VAL A 121 3.88 -5.74 5.02
N ASP A 122 3.19 -5.41 6.10
CA ASP A 122 1.85 -5.96 6.40
C ASP A 122 0.85 -5.64 5.27
N LEU A 123 0.81 -4.39 4.81
CA LEU A 123 -0.11 -3.98 3.75
C LEU A 123 0.20 -4.66 2.41
N VAL A 124 1.48 -4.85 2.06
CA VAL A 124 1.86 -5.61 0.85
C VAL A 124 1.52 -7.10 1.00
N GLY A 125 1.70 -7.67 2.20
CA GLY A 125 1.26 -9.04 2.50
C GLY A 125 -0.26 -9.22 2.35
N ARG A 126 -1.04 -8.25 2.84
CA ARG A 126 -2.50 -8.21 2.65
C ARG A 126 -2.89 -8.06 1.18
N LEU A 127 -2.21 -7.19 0.44
CA LEU A 127 -2.40 -7.04 -1.01
C LEU A 127 -2.16 -8.36 -1.74
N TYR A 128 -1.07 -9.06 -1.42
CA TYR A 128 -0.77 -10.39 -1.95
C TYR A 128 -1.93 -11.37 -1.69
N LEU A 129 -2.37 -11.49 -0.43
CA LEU A 129 -3.46 -12.40 -0.06
C LEU A 129 -4.77 -12.03 -0.76
N LEU A 130 -5.07 -10.74 -0.87
CA LEU A 130 -6.25 -10.22 -1.55
C LEU A 130 -6.26 -10.62 -3.03
N CYS A 131 -5.17 -10.34 -3.75
CA CYS A 131 -5.01 -10.72 -5.16
C CYS A 131 -5.02 -12.24 -5.36
N SER A 132 -4.38 -13.00 -4.45
CA SER A 132 -4.35 -14.47 -4.51
C SER A 132 -5.75 -15.07 -4.33
N LYS A 133 -6.54 -14.58 -3.37
CA LYS A 133 -7.92 -15.04 -3.14
C LYS A 133 -8.83 -14.73 -4.34
N ALA A 134 -8.59 -13.60 -5.01
CA ALA A 134 -9.31 -13.22 -6.22
C ALA A 134 -8.83 -13.96 -7.49
N GLY A 135 -7.80 -14.82 -7.39
CA GLY A 135 -7.26 -15.55 -8.54
C GLY A 135 -6.54 -14.68 -9.56
N ARG A 136 -6.05 -13.49 -9.15
CA ARG A 136 -5.36 -12.58 -10.07
C ARG A 136 -3.95 -13.05 -10.38
N ALA A 137 -3.54 -12.89 -11.64
CA ALA A 137 -2.24 -13.34 -12.15
C ALA A 137 -1.05 -12.53 -11.56
N ASP A 138 -1.30 -11.29 -11.15
CA ASP A 138 -0.33 -10.39 -10.53
C ASP A 138 0.00 -10.75 -9.07
N SER A 139 -0.77 -11.65 -8.44
CA SER A 139 -0.53 -12.08 -7.04
C SER A 139 0.90 -12.56 -6.77
N ILE A 140 1.55 -13.20 -7.74
CA ILE A 140 2.95 -13.65 -7.63
C ILE A 140 3.91 -12.46 -7.47
N LEU A 141 3.62 -11.33 -8.13
CA LEU A 141 4.44 -10.12 -8.05
C LEU A 141 4.37 -9.53 -6.64
N TRP A 142 3.17 -9.43 -6.08
CA TRP A 142 2.94 -8.93 -4.72
C TRP A 142 3.59 -9.84 -3.67
N GLY A 143 3.52 -11.16 -3.85
CA GLY A 143 4.20 -12.11 -2.97
C GLY A 143 5.73 -11.96 -2.98
N ARG A 144 6.33 -11.70 -4.15
CA ARG A 144 7.77 -11.40 -4.25
C ARG A 144 8.13 -10.08 -3.58
N LEU A 145 7.35 -9.03 -3.83
CA LEU A 145 7.56 -7.72 -3.21
C LEU A 145 7.45 -7.80 -1.68
N PHE A 146 6.47 -8.55 -1.16
CA PHE A 146 6.34 -8.82 0.28
C PHE A 146 7.62 -9.46 0.84
N MET A 147 8.10 -10.55 0.23
CA MET A 147 9.32 -11.23 0.68
C MET A 147 10.56 -10.32 0.61
N ASP A 148 10.71 -9.54 -0.46
CA ASP A 148 11.84 -8.64 -0.63
C ASP A 148 11.83 -7.52 0.42
N LEU A 149 10.66 -6.96 0.75
CA LEU A 149 10.53 -5.93 1.79
C LEU A 149 10.74 -6.52 3.20
N ASP A 150 10.16 -7.68 3.47
CA ASP A 150 10.34 -8.40 4.74
C ASP A 150 11.82 -8.70 5.01
N LEU A 151 12.55 -9.18 3.99
CA LEU A 151 13.99 -9.41 4.07
C LEU A 151 14.79 -8.12 4.32
N ARG A 152 14.38 -6.97 3.76
CA ARG A 152 15.07 -5.69 4.01
C ARG A 152 14.88 -5.18 5.44
N ILE A 153 13.76 -5.50 6.07
CA ILE A 153 13.46 -5.06 7.45
C ILE A 153 14.04 -6.03 8.48
N HIS A 154 13.91 -7.34 8.24
CA HIS A 154 14.22 -8.38 9.23
C HIS A 154 15.49 -9.19 8.90
N GLY A 155 15.98 -9.15 7.67
CA GLY A 155 17.13 -9.95 7.21
C GLY A 155 18.49 -9.54 7.79
N ASP A 156 18.61 -8.35 8.38
CA ASP A 156 19.82 -7.90 9.07
C ASP A 156 19.93 -8.40 10.54
N ASN A 157 18.92 -9.11 11.06
CA ASN A 157 18.99 -9.82 12.33
C ASN A 157 18.86 -11.33 12.11
N PRO A 158 19.96 -12.09 11.96
CA PRO A 158 19.84 -13.54 12.03
C PRO A 158 19.26 -13.91 13.40
N PRO A 159 18.34 -14.89 13.47
CA PRO A 159 17.83 -15.35 14.76
C PRO A 159 19.02 -15.82 15.59
N THR A 160 19.28 -15.13 16.72
CA THR A 160 20.18 -15.63 17.75
C THR A 160 19.55 -16.90 18.29
N VAL A 161 20.03 -18.04 17.80
CA VAL A 161 19.77 -19.34 18.38
C VAL A 161 20.42 -19.35 19.77
N ASN A 162 19.60 -19.24 20.81
CA ASN A 162 19.97 -19.61 22.19
C ASN A 162 19.49 -21.03 22.46
#